data_AF-A0A2U2BVN6-F1
#
_entry.id   AF-A0A2U2BVN6-F1
#
_cell.length_a   1.000
_cell.length_b   1.000
_cell.length_c   1.000
_cell.angle_alpha   90.00
_cell.angle_beta   90.00
_cell.angle_gamma   90.00
#
_symmetry.space_group_name_H-M   'P 1'
#
loop_
_entity.id
_entity.type
_entity.pdbx_description
1 polymer ?
#
loop_
_entity_poly.entity_id
_entity_poly.type
_entity_poly.pdbx_seq_one_letter_code
_entity_poly.pdbx_strand_id
1 'polypeptide(L)'
;MASPPTPRDERLERQYRRLGTRNPACVVCGESDPFCLELHHIGEQKHNDELAIVCVNCHRKATDPQKDRARVECDDPEREQLGRLLCGLADLFAMIAESLGDWGRKLLGLDDADKPERGS
;
A
#
# COMPACT_ATOMS: atom_id res chain seq x y z
N MET A 1 -6.69 38.99 -5.43
CA MET A 1 -7.32 37.85 -6.15
C MET A 1 -6.27 36.76 -6.29
N ALA A 2 -6.59 35.51 -6.00
CA ALA A 2 -5.65 34.42 -6.21
C ALA A 2 -5.43 34.20 -7.71
N SER A 3 -4.20 33.90 -8.12
CA SER A 3 -3.89 33.53 -9.51
C SER A 3 -4.68 32.28 -9.92
N PRO A 4 -5.04 32.15 -11.21
CA PRO A 4 -5.73 30.96 -11.71
C PRO A 4 -4.87 29.70 -11.51
N PRO A 5 -5.51 28.52 -11.33
CA PRO A 5 -4.79 27.26 -11.16
C PRO A 5 -3.98 26.93 -12.41
N THR A 6 -2.78 26.40 -12.20
CA THR A 6 -1.92 25.92 -13.28
C THR A 6 -2.36 24.53 -13.75
N PRO A 7 -1.93 24.06 -14.94
CA PRO A 7 -2.17 22.69 -15.37
C PRO A 7 -1.60 21.63 -14.41
N ARG A 8 -0.56 21.96 -13.63
CA ARG A 8 -0.02 21.07 -12.60
C ARG A 8 -1.00 20.98 -11.43
N ASP A 9 -1.58 22.09 -11.01
CA ASP A 9 -2.56 22.13 -9.92
C ASP A 9 -3.78 21.30 -10.28
N GLU A 10 -4.28 21.40 -11.51
CA GLU A 10 -5.41 20.58 -11.98
C GLU A 10 -5.10 19.07 -11.96
N ARG A 11 -3.88 18.67 -12.34
CA ARG A 11 -3.46 17.27 -12.26
C ARG A 11 -3.38 16.80 -10.81
N LEU A 12 -2.87 17.64 -9.92
CA LEU A 12 -2.76 17.35 -8.49
C LEU A 12 -4.16 17.23 -7.85
N GLU A 13 -5.07 18.14 -8.16
CA GLU A 13 -6.48 18.08 -7.74
C GLU A 13 -7.16 16.78 -8.18
N ARG A 14 -6.88 16.33 -9.41
CA ARG A 14 -7.39 15.04 -9.91
C ARG A 14 -6.87 13.87 -9.09
N GLN A 15 -5.60 13.89 -8.69
CA GLN A 15 -5.03 12.86 -7.83
C GLN A 15 -5.71 12.84 -6.46
N TYR A 16 -5.88 13.99 -5.82
CA TYR A 16 -6.56 14.06 -4.52
C TYR A 16 -8.02 13.57 -4.59
N ARG A 17 -8.75 13.91 -5.65
CA ARG A 17 -10.11 13.40 -5.86
C ARG A 17 -10.14 11.89 -6.04
N ARG A 18 -9.21 11.34 -6.84
CA ARG A 18 -9.08 9.89 -7.02
C ARG A 18 -8.78 9.19 -5.70
N LEU A 19 -7.85 9.72 -4.90
CA LEU A 19 -7.39 9.11 -3.65
C LEU A 19 -8.34 9.38 -2.47
N GLY A 20 -9.33 10.28 -2.62
CA GLY A 20 -10.31 10.61 -1.58
C GLY A 20 -9.78 11.41 -0.39
N THR A 21 -8.54 11.91 -0.46
CA THR A 21 -7.90 12.66 0.65
C THR A 21 -6.90 13.70 0.13
N ARG A 22 -6.65 14.73 0.96
CA ARG A 22 -5.64 15.77 0.74
C ARG A 22 -4.26 15.44 1.28
N ASN A 23 -4.16 14.42 2.13
CA ASN A 23 -2.91 13.96 2.71
C ASN A 23 -2.74 12.45 2.46
N PRO A 24 -2.65 12.02 1.18
CA PRO A 24 -2.54 10.62 0.87
C PRO A 24 -1.14 10.12 1.21
N ALA A 25 -1.05 8.91 1.74
CA ALA A 25 0.21 8.21 1.96
C ALA A 25 0.01 6.72 1.73
N CYS A 26 1.05 6.06 1.25
CA CYS A 26 1.09 4.60 1.18
C CYS A 26 1.07 4.03 2.60
N VAL A 27 0.06 3.21 2.91
CA VAL A 27 -0.10 2.59 4.23
C VAL A 27 1.07 1.68 4.62
N VAL A 28 1.82 1.17 3.64
CA VAL A 28 2.94 0.24 3.86
C VAL A 28 4.26 0.98 4.12
N CYS A 29 4.64 1.94 3.28
CA CYS A 29 5.99 2.53 3.34
C CYS A 29 6.03 4.03 3.62
N GLY A 30 4.87 4.71 3.64
CA GLY A 30 4.79 6.15 3.90
C GLY A 30 5.06 7.06 2.70
N GLU A 31 5.30 6.53 1.48
CA GLU A 31 5.35 7.34 0.26
C GLU A 31 4.12 8.26 0.17
N SER A 32 4.34 9.55 -0.10
CA SER A 32 3.30 10.59 0.00
C SER A 32 3.11 11.38 -1.29
N ASP A 33 3.91 11.16 -2.34
CA ASP A 33 3.67 11.80 -3.63
C ASP A 33 2.38 11.25 -4.27
N PRO A 34 1.31 12.07 -4.42
CA PRO A 34 0.03 11.61 -4.98
C PRO A 34 0.13 11.03 -6.39
N PHE A 35 1.18 11.37 -7.15
CA PHE A 35 1.42 10.82 -8.49
C PHE A 35 2.00 9.41 -8.47
N CYS A 36 2.53 8.96 -7.32
CA CYS A 36 3.08 7.62 -7.12
C CYS A 36 2.13 6.66 -6.41
N LEU A 37 0.93 7.12 -6.05
CA LEU A 37 -0.06 6.36 -5.28
C LEU A 37 -1.14 5.74 -6.16
N GLU A 38 -1.68 4.61 -5.73
CA GLU A 38 -2.76 3.85 -6.36
C GLU A 38 -3.73 3.34 -5.29
N LEU A 39 -4.94 2.99 -5.74
CA LEU A 39 -5.94 2.33 -4.90
C LEU A 39 -5.85 0.83 -5.16
N HIS A 40 -5.50 0.07 -4.11
CA HIS A 40 -5.39 -1.37 -4.17
C HIS A 40 -6.66 -2.03 -3.62
N HIS A 41 -7.29 -2.88 -4.43
CA HIS A 41 -8.38 -3.75 -3.98
C HIS A 41 -7.83 -4.85 -3.08
N ILE A 42 -8.12 -4.77 -1.79
CA ILE A 42 -7.57 -5.68 -0.77
C ILE A 42 -8.02 -7.12 -1.06
N GLY A 43 -9.32 -7.33 -1.22
CA GLY A 43 -9.92 -8.63 -1.50
C GLY A 43 -10.09 -8.95 -2.99
N GLU A 44 -9.24 -8.40 -3.87
CA GLU A 44 -9.30 -8.49 -5.33
C GLU A 44 -10.50 -7.79 -5.97
N GLN A 45 -10.25 -7.08 -7.08
CA GLN A 45 -11.20 -6.16 -7.71
C GLN A 45 -12.55 -6.79 -8.13
N LYS A 46 -12.57 -8.10 -8.45
CA LYS A 46 -13.79 -8.79 -8.87
C LYS A 46 -14.70 -9.19 -7.71
N HIS A 47 -14.18 -9.19 -6.49
CA HIS A 47 -14.84 -9.80 -5.33
C HIS A 47 -15.10 -8.80 -4.21
N ASN A 48 -14.26 -7.76 -4.08
CA ASN A 48 -14.32 -6.82 -2.97
C ASN A 48 -13.99 -5.38 -3.42
N ASP A 49 -14.68 -4.41 -2.81
CA ASP A 49 -14.54 -2.98 -3.08
C ASP A 49 -13.69 -2.26 -2.02
N GLU A 50 -13.20 -2.96 -1.00
CA GLU A 50 -12.31 -2.41 0.02
C GLU A 50 -10.96 -2.01 -0.58
N LEU A 51 -10.59 -0.74 -0.41
CA LEU A 51 -9.39 -0.14 -0.99
C LEU A 51 -8.38 0.26 0.08
N ALA A 52 -7.10 0.07 -0.23
CA ALA A 52 -5.98 0.69 0.48
C ALA A 52 -5.20 1.64 -0.44
N ILE A 53 -4.77 2.79 0.08
CA ILE A 53 -3.83 3.66 -0.65
C ILE A 53 -2.43 3.07 -0.49
N VAL A 54 -1.80 2.73 -1.61
CA VAL A 54 -0.44 2.19 -1.67
C VAL A 54 0.35 2.86 -2.78
N CYS A 55 1.69 2.87 -2.68
CA CYS A 55 2.52 3.31 -3.81
C CYS A 55 2.59 2.22 -4.88
N VAL A 56 2.93 2.59 -6.12
CA VAL A 56 3.06 1.68 -7.26
C VAL A 56 3.96 0.46 -6.98
N ASN A 57 4.96 0.59 -6.12
CA ASN A 57 5.87 -0.51 -5.76
C ASN A 57 5.23 -1.46 -4.75
N CYS A 58 4.64 -0.92 -3.68
CA CYS A 58 3.91 -1.73 -2.70
C CYS A 58 2.67 -2.36 -3.32
N HIS A 59 2.01 -1.69 -4.27
CA HIS A 59 0.88 -2.25 -5.00
C HIS A 59 1.27 -3.55 -5.71
N ARG A 60 2.38 -3.55 -6.46
CA ARG A 60 2.89 -4.75 -7.15
C ARG A 60 3.19 -5.89 -6.19
N LYS A 61 3.77 -5.60 -5.02
CA LYS A 61 4.03 -6.60 -3.98
C LYS A 61 2.73 -7.18 -3.42
N ALA A 62 1.72 -6.34 -3.14
CA ALA A 62 0.43 -6.77 -2.62
C ALA A 62 -0.41 -7.57 -3.65
N THR A 63 -0.25 -7.28 -4.94
CA THR A 63 -0.91 -8.03 -6.02
C THR A 63 -0.29 -9.41 -6.26
N ASP A 64 0.96 -9.66 -5.87
CA ASP A 64 1.62 -10.91 -6.21
C ASP A 64 0.96 -12.14 -5.55
N PRO A 65 0.70 -12.14 -4.22
CA PRO A 65 -0.04 -13.23 -3.56
C PRO A 65 -1.49 -13.38 -4.04
N GLN A 66 -2.10 -12.33 -4.62
CA GLN A 66 -3.44 -12.42 -5.21
C GLN A 66 -3.47 -13.36 -6.42
N LYS A 67 -2.34 -13.53 -7.13
CA LYS A 67 -2.26 -14.41 -8.29
C LYS A 67 -2.33 -15.88 -7.92
N ASP A 68 -1.82 -16.25 -6.74
CA ASP A 68 -1.84 -17.64 -6.25
C ASP A 68 -3.26 -18.13 -6.00
N ARG A 69 -4.17 -17.21 -5.67
CA ARG A 69 -5.60 -17.47 -5.42
C ARG A 69 -6.52 -17.15 -6.59
N ALA A 70 -5.97 -16.72 -7.75
CA ALA A 70 -6.77 -16.35 -8.91
C ALA A 70 -7.58 -17.52 -9.52
N ARG A 71 -7.19 -18.76 -9.21
CA ARG A 71 -7.84 -19.99 -9.70
C ARG A 71 -8.57 -20.77 -8.60
N VAL A 72 -8.60 -20.25 -7.38
CA VAL A 72 -9.35 -20.88 -6.29
C VAL A 72 -10.82 -20.57 -6.54
N GLU A 73 -11.64 -21.62 -6.61
CA GLU A 73 -13.08 -21.54 -6.71
C GLU A 73 -13.70 -21.95 -5.37
N CYS A 74 -14.74 -21.25 -4.95
CA CYS A 74 -15.50 -21.55 -3.75
C CYS A 74 -16.97 -21.68 -4.13
N ASP A 75 -17.62 -22.75 -3.67
CA ASP A 75 -19.00 -23.07 -4.04
C ASP A 75 -20.02 -22.06 -3.50
N ASP A 76 -19.64 -21.30 -2.47
CA ASP A 76 -20.45 -20.26 -1.86
C ASP A 76 -19.84 -18.86 -2.13
N PRO A 77 -20.55 -17.97 -2.85
CA PRO A 77 -20.04 -16.64 -3.19
C PRO A 77 -19.71 -15.77 -1.97
N GLU A 78 -20.48 -15.87 -0.89
CA GLU A 78 -20.26 -15.07 0.32
C GLU A 78 -18.96 -15.50 1.02
N ARG A 79 -18.78 -16.81 1.23
CA ARG A 79 -17.52 -17.37 1.72
C ARG A 79 -16.34 -16.99 0.82
N GLU A 80 -16.51 -16.97 -0.50
CA GLU A 80 -15.44 -16.58 -1.42
C GLU A 80 -15.00 -15.12 -1.19
N GLN A 81 -15.96 -14.19 -1.14
CA GLN A 81 -15.70 -12.77 -0.92
C GLN A 81 -14.97 -12.56 0.42
N LEU A 82 -15.50 -13.14 1.50
CA LEU A 82 -14.90 -13.07 2.83
C LEU A 82 -13.50 -13.69 2.87
N GLY A 83 -13.32 -14.86 2.28
CA GLY A 83 -12.03 -15.54 2.23
C GLY A 83 -10.96 -14.72 1.50
N ARG A 84 -11.29 -14.16 0.33
CA ARG A 84 -10.38 -13.30 -0.44
C ARG A 84 -10.04 -12.02 0.31
N LEU A 85 -11.02 -11.39 0.96
CA LEU A 85 -10.81 -10.20 1.78
C LEU A 85 -9.87 -10.49 2.95
N LEU A 86 -10.11 -11.56 3.69
CA LEU A 86 -9.27 -11.95 4.83
C LEU A 86 -7.83 -12.28 4.42
N CYS A 87 -7.65 -13.02 3.32
CA CYS A 87 -6.31 -13.26 2.76
C CYS A 87 -5.63 -11.95 2.35
N GLY A 88 -6.34 -11.06 1.65
CA GLY A 88 -5.82 -9.75 1.26
C GLY A 88 -5.44 -8.85 2.44
N LEU A 89 -6.24 -8.85 3.50
CA LEU A 89 -5.91 -8.14 4.74
C LEU A 89 -4.66 -8.72 5.40
N ALA A 90 -4.54 -10.05 5.45
CA ALA A 90 -3.36 -10.72 6.00
C ALA A 90 -2.09 -10.37 5.21
N ASP A 91 -2.15 -10.39 3.87
CA ASP A 91 -1.04 -10.00 2.99
C ASP A 91 -0.61 -8.55 3.27
N LEU A 92 -1.58 -7.63 3.32
CA LEU A 92 -1.31 -6.20 3.57
C LEU A 92 -0.75 -5.96 4.98
N PHE A 93 -1.31 -6.62 6.00
CA PHE A 93 -0.82 -6.51 7.37
C PHE A 93 0.58 -7.08 7.54
N ALA A 94 0.92 -8.16 6.85
CA ALA A 94 2.29 -8.69 6.85
C ALA A 94 3.28 -7.65 6.29
N MET A 95 2.94 -6.99 5.17
CA MET A 95 3.77 -5.92 4.60
C MET A 95 3.91 -4.71 5.54
N ILE A 96 2.83 -4.30 6.21
CA ILE A 96 2.86 -3.21 7.19
C ILE A 96 3.73 -3.61 8.39
N ALA A 97 3.58 -4.82 8.91
CA ALA A 97 4.36 -5.31 10.04
C ALA A 97 5.86 -5.36 9.72
N GLU A 98 6.23 -5.81 8.52
CA GLU A 98 7.62 -5.80 8.04
C GLU A 98 8.19 -4.37 8.02
N SER A 99 7.47 -3.42 7.39
CA SER A 99 7.86 -2.02 7.37
C SER A 99 8.02 -1.43 8.78
N LEU A 100 7.06 -1.67 9.67
CA LEU A 100 7.12 -1.19 11.06
C LEU A 100 8.35 -1.76 11.79
N GLY A 101 8.65 -3.05 11.58
CA GLY A 101 9.84 -3.70 12.12
C GLY A 101 11.13 -3.06 11.61
N ASP A 102 11.22 -2.79 10.31
CA ASP A 102 12.37 -2.11 9.70
C ASP A 102 12.59 -0.70 10.27
N TRP A 103 11.52 0.10 10.36
CA TRP A 103 11.61 1.43 10.93
C TRP A 103 11.98 1.38 12.42
N GLY A 104 11.39 0.45 13.18
CA GLY A 104 11.71 0.25 14.60
C GLY A 104 13.19 -0.11 14.81
N ARG A 105 13.73 -1.05 14.03
CA ARG A 105 15.16 -1.42 14.11
C ARG A 105 16.08 -0.26 13.82
N LYS A 106 15.80 0.52 12.77
CA LYS A 106 16.57 1.71 12.40
C LYS A 106 16.57 2.77 13.50
N LEU A 107 15.41 3.05 14.08
CA LEU A 107 15.28 4.04 15.16
C LEU A 107 16.02 3.62 16.44
N LEU A 108 16.12 2.31 16.69
CA LEU A 108 16.86 1.75 17.82
C LEU A 108 18.36 1.54 17.52
N GLY A 109 18.82 1.81 16.30
CA GLY A 109 20.21 1.56 15.89
C GLY A 109 20.60 0.08 15.85
N LEU A 110 19.63 -0.84 15.81
CA LEU A 110 19.89 -2.29 15.83
C LEU A 110 20.62 -2.77 14.56
N ASP A 111 20.47 -2.04 13.45
CA ASP A 111 21.14 -2.35 12.17
C ASP A 111 22.62 -1.89 12.16
N ASP A 112 23.04 -1.06 13.12
CA ASP A 112 24.41 -0.56 13.24
C ASP A 112 25.26 -1.37 14.23
N ALA A 113 24.64 -2.20 15.08
CA ALA A 113 25.31 -3.01 16.09
C ALA A 113 26.24 -4.09 15.51
N ASP A 114 26.06 -4.44 14.23
CA ASP A 114 26.86 -5.45 13.51
C ASP A 114 27.95 -4.84 12.60
N LYS A 115 28.12 -3.51 12.59
CA LYS A 115 29.20 -2.88 11.82
C LYS A 115 30.51 -3.02 12.59
N PRO A 116 31.53 -3.73 12.05
CA PRO A 116 32.85 -3.77 12.68
C PRO A 116 33.37 -2.34 12.79
N GLU A 117 33.94 -2.00 13.94
CA GLU A 117 34.56 -0.70 14.18
C GLU A 117 35.51 -0.39 13.02
N ARG A 118 35.26 0.72 12.31
CA ARG A 118 36.21 1.21 11.32
C ARG A 118 37.44 1.67 12.10
N GLY A 119 38.45 0.81 12.11
CA GLY A 119 39.75 1.09 12.71
C GLY A 119 40.28 2.45 12.24
N SER A 120 40.69 3.25 13.21
CA SER A 120 41.35 4.56 13.03
C SER A 120 42.73 4.42 12.41
#